data_AF-A0A9E4U4S2-F1
#
_entry.id   AF-A0A9E4U4S2-F1
#
_cell.length_a   1.000
_cell.length_b   1.000
_cell.length_c   1.000
_cell.angle_alpha   90.00
_cell.angle_beta   90.00
_cell.angle_gamma   90.00
#
_symmetry.space_group_name_H-M   'P 1'
#
loop_
_entity.id
_entity.type
_entity.pdbx_description
1 polymer ?
#
loop_
_entity_poly.entity_id
_entity_poly.type
_entity_poly.pdbx_seq_one_letter_code
_entity_poly.pdbx_strand_id
1 'polypeptide(L)' 'GWVGGQELLMGEIKSVDEIVEIVDALSAETLHRVANDLLLSEQMSLAIVGPYRSEGRFQRLLAA' A
#
# COMPACT_ATOMS: atom_id res chain seq x y z
N GLY A 1 -14.25 -9.58 12.93
CA GLY A 1 -15.26 -9.97 11.93
C GLY A 1 -15.34 -8.89 10.88
N TRP A 2 -15.53 -9.25 9.62
CA TRP A 2 -15.53 -8.35 8.45
C TRP A 2 -16.43 -7.11 8.63
N VAL A 3 -17.69 -7.32 8.99
CA VAL A 3 -18.69 -6.25 9.17
C VAL A 3 -18.30 -5.29 10.30
N GLY A 4 -17.99 -5.80 11.48
CA GLY A 4 -17.58 -4.96 12.61
C GLY A 4 -16.26 -4.22 12.39
N GLY A 5 -15.37 -4.75 11.54
CA GLY A 5 -14.15 -4.05 11.13
C GLY A 5 -14.44 -2.85 10.24
N GLN A 6 -15.40 -2.98 9.31
CA GLN A 6 -15.81 -1.87 8.44
C GLN A 6 -16.51 -0.76 9.24
N GLU A 7 -17.50 -1.09 10.08
CA GLU A 7 -18.21 -0.08 10.88
C GLU A 7 -17.24 0.68 11.80
N LEU A 8 -16.28 -0.02 12.41
CA LEU A 8 -15.33 0.60 13.35
C LEU A 8 -14.28 1.48 12.66
N LEU A 9 -13.77 1.09 11.49
CA LEU A 9 -12.67 1.79 10.80
C LEU A 9 -13.14 2.78 9.73
N MET A 10 -14.24 2.45 9.05
CA MET A 10 -14.75 3.17 7.89
C MET A 10 -16.03 3.95 8.22
N GLY A 11 -16.71 3.66 9.34
CA GLY A 11 -17.96 4.32 9.74
C GLY A 11 -19.19 3.93 8.91
N GLU A 12 -19.02 2.98 7.98
CA GLU A 12 -20.06 2.45 7.13
C GLU A 12 -19.82 0.96 6.89
N ILE A 13 -20.87 0.24 6.49
CA ILE A 13 -20.77 -1.16 6.09
C ILE A 13 -21.17 -1.23 4.63
N LYS A 14 -20.25 -1.64 3.76
CA LYS A 14 -20.54 -1.94 2.36
C LYS A 14 -20.97 -3.39 2.20
N SER A 15 -21.95 -3.61 1.34
CA SER A 15 -22.32 -4.94 0.87
C SER A 15 -21.20 -5.57 0.05
N VAL A 16 -21.30 -6.87 -0.17
CA VAL A 16 -20.35 -7.61 -1.01
C VAL A 16 -20.40 -7.08 -2.45
N ASP A 17 -21.60 -6.85 -2.99
CA ASP A 17 -21.79 -6.39 -4.36
C ASP A 17 -21.16 -5.01 -4.59
N GLU A 18 -21.33 -4.07 -3.66
CA GLU A 18 -20.69 -2.74 -3.74
C GLU A 18 -19.15 -2.84 -3.74
N ILE A 19 -18.58 -3.77 -2.98
CA ILE A 19 -17.12 -3.98 -2.98
C ILE A 19 -16.64 -4.59 -4.29
N VAL A 20 -17.39 -5.52 -4.86
CA VAL A 20 -17.07 -6.10 -6.17
C VAL A 20 -17.13 -5.02 -7.25
N GLU A 21 -18.16 -4.17 -7.27
CA GLU A 21 -18.28 -3.07 -8.21
C GLU A 21 -17.10 -2.07 -8.13
N ILE A 22 -16.65 -1.75 -6.92
CA ILE A 22 -15.48 -0.88 -6.71
C ILE A 22 -14.22 -1.50 -7.34
N VAL A 23 -14.01 -2.81 -7.17
CA VAL A 23 -12.83 -3.50 -7.70
C VAL A 23 -12.90 -3.62 -9.22
N ASP A 24 -14.06 -3.97 -9.76
CA ASP A 24 -14.28 -4.15 -11.20
C ASP A 24 -14.18 -2.82 -11.98
N ALA A 25 -14.47 -1.69 -11.32
CA ALA A 25 -14.33 -0.36 -11.92
C ALA A 25 -12.87 0.13 -12.03
N LEU A 26 -11.89 -0.57 -11.46
CA LEU A 26 -10.50 -0.13 -11.46
C LEU A 26 -9.86 -0.21 -12.86
N SER A 27 -9.22 0.88 -13.27
CA SER A 27 -8.47 0.98 -14.53
C SER A 27 -6.96 0.98 -14.30
N ALA A 28 -6.20 0.61 -15.33
CA ALA A 28 -4.74 0.70 -15.30
C ALA A 28 -4.26 2.14 -15.04
N GLU A 29 -4.96 3.14 -15.59
CA GLU A 29 -4.66 4.56 -15.35
C GLU A 29 -4.82 4.93 -13.87
N THR A 30 -5.89 4.45 -13.22
CA THR A 30 -6.10 4.65 -11.78
C THR A 30 -4.96 4.04 -10.97
N LEU A 31 -4.51 2.84 -11.34
CA LEU A 31 -3.37 2.18 -10.68
C LEU A 31 -2.08 2.97 -10.88
N HIS A 32 -1.80 3.44 -12.09
CA HIS A 32 -0.61 4.25 -12.38
C HIS A 32 -0.60 5.56 -11.59
N ARG A 33 -1.75 6.24 -11.49
CA ARG A 33 -1.88 7.47 -10.71
C ARG A 33 -1.59 7.20 -9.23
N VAL A 34 -2.24 6.20 -8.63
CA VAL A 34 -2.04 5.85 -7.21
C VAL A 34 -0.60 5.42 -6.94
N ALA A 35 0.04 4.69 -7.86
CA ALA A 35 1.44 4.32 -7.73
C ALA A 35 2.34 5.56 -7.68
N ASN A 36 2.11 6.54 -8.54
CA ASN A 36 2.87 7.80 -8.53
C ASN A 36 2.60 8.64 -7.27
N ASP A 37 1.39 8.56 -6.70
CA ASP A 37 1.03 9.30 -5.48
C ASP A 37 1.65 8.67 -4.20
N LEU A 38 1.86 7.35 -4.20
CA LEU A 38 2.27 6.61 -2.99
C LEU A 38 3.73 6.14 -2.99
N LEU A 39 4.31 5.79 -4.15
CA LEU A 39 5.66 5.24 -4.24
C LEU A 39 6.70 6.35 -4.35
N LEU A 40 6.73 7.19 -3.32
CA LEU A 40 7.59 8.36 -3.22
C LEU A 40 8.91 7.99 -2.55
N SER A 41 10.03 8.14 -3.27
CA SER A 41 11.37 7.73 -2.84
C SER A 41 11.76 8.32 -1.47
N GLU A 42 11.40 9.57 -1.22
CA GLU A 42 11.67 10.28 0.03
C GLU A 42 10.89 9.74 1.24
N GLN A 43 9.83 8.96 1.01
CA GLN A 43 9.01 8.34 2.05
C GLN A 43 9.29 6.83 2.22
N MET A 44 10.20 6.26 1.43
CA MET A 44 10.54 4.84 1.54
C MET A 44 11.38 4.57 2.80
N SER A 45 11.08 3.45 3.48
CA SER A 45 11.80 3.00 4.67
C SER A 45 12.22 1.53 4.55
N LEU A 46 13.42 1.21 5.04
CA LEU A 46 13.99 -0.15 5.00
C LEU A 46 14.49 -0.53 6.40
N ALA A 47 13.97 -1.63 6.94
CA ALA A 47 14.40 -2.20 8.22
C ALA A 47 15.06 -3.57 8.01
N ILE A 48 16.25 -3.77 8.58
CA ILE A 48 17.06 -4.99 8.41
C ILE A 48 17.54 -5.46 9.78
N VAL A 49 17.38 -6.77 10.04
CA VAL A 49 17.79 -7.40 11.30
C VAL A 49 18.67 -8.61 11.00
N GLY A 50 19.76 -8.77 11.77
CA GLY A 50 20.71 -9.87 11.65
C GLY A 50 22.11 -9.41 11.24
N PRO A 51 23.08 -10.33 11.13
CA PRO A 51 24.45 -9.99 10.78
C PRO A 51 24.56 -9.59 9.30
N TYR A 52 25.06 -8.40 9.03
CA TYR A 52 25.43 -7.94 7.69
C TYR A 52 26.78 -7.24 7.73
N ARG A 53 27.50 -7.27 6.61
CA ARG A 53 28.88 -6.75 6.53
C ARG A 53 28.96 -5.23 6.38
N SER A 54 27.96 -4.60 5.76
CA SER A 54 27.92 -3.15 5.53
C SER A 54 26.52 -2.68 5.17
N GLU A 55 26.15 -1.48 5.65
CA GLU A 55 24.89 -0.81 5.34
C GLU A 55 24.83 -0.26 3.90
N GLY A 56 25.99 0.00 3.27
CA GLY A 56 26.06 0.67 1.97
C GLY A 56 25.43 -0.12 0.81
N ARG A 57 25.29 -1.46 0.95
CA ARG A 57 24.51 -2.27 0.01
C ARG A 57 23.03 -1.91 0.04
N PHE A 58 22.52 -1.58 1.23
CA PHE A 58 21.10 -1.38 1.48
C PHE A 58 20.68 0.07 1.26
N GLN A 59 21.54 1.03 1.59
CA GLN A 59 21.29 2.45 1.32
C GLN A 59 21.03 2.72 -0.17
N ARG A 60 21.72 2.02 -1.07
CA ARG A 60 21.49 2.13 -2.52
C ARG A 60 20.10 1.68 -2.98
N LEU A 61 19.39 0.88 -2.18
CA LEU A 61 18.03 0.42 -2.53
C LEU A 61 16.97 1.49 -2.27
N LEU A 62 17.27 2.47 -1.43
CA LEU A 62 16.38 3.60 -1.11
C LEU A 62 16.73 4.89 -1.88
N ALA A 63 17.87 4.92 -2.57
CA ALA A 63 18.35 6.08 -3.31
C ALA A 63 17.90 6.10 -4.78
N ALA A 64 16.87 5.30 -5.12
CA ALA A 64 16.27 5.24 -6.46
C ALA A 64 15.27 6.38 -6.67
#